data_AF-V4UNF7-F1
#
_entry.id   AF-V4UNF7-F1
#
_cell.length_a   1.000
_cell.length_b   1.000
_cell.length_c   1.000
_cell.angle_alpha   90.00
_cell.angle_beta   90.00
_cell.angle_gamma   90.00
#
_symmetry.space_group_name_H-M   'P 1'
#
loop_
_entity.id
_entity.type
_entity.pdbx_description
1 polymer ?
#
loop_
_entity_poly.entity_id
_entity_poly.type
_entity_poly.pdbx_seq_one_letter_code
_entity_poly.pdbx_strand_id
1 'polypeptide(L)'
;MESVASNSTSPDHHHRHRRFGLTQPVSDRIARALRHQLLLLHRSDSLFFVLGATANVYTVNLSSNPSCTCPDRVTPCKHILFVFMRVLGVSPDDTCLRRRTLRPCQLSRLLSTPTLPEAMAGATLRERFHQLFFRARNNNNNNNNSISRSSNGGVFQIDRKDGGGMCPICLDEMGSGERLVACGTCKNLIHEECWVTWKRSRGRRAASCVICRGRWRDNRTDQDKYLNLAAFVSQEDHHHQAAEDSGSRICGA
;
A
#
# COMPACT_ATOMS: atom_id res chain seq x y z
N MET A 1 0.31 -71.61 -18.06
CA MET A 1 -0.63 -70.60 -18.55
C MET A 1 -0.35 -69.31 -17.78
N GLU A 2 0.58 -68.52 -18.33
CA GLU A 2 0.79 -67.12 -18.00
C GLU A 2 -0.14 -66.25 -18.88
N SER A 3 -0.34 -64.99 -18.45
CA SER A 3 -1.10 -63.87 -19.07
C SER A 3 -2.47 -63.62 -18.43
N VAL A 4 -2.66 -62.49 -17.75
CA VAL A 4 -2.92 -61.15 -18.35
C VAL A 4 -2.84 -60.03 -17.29
N ALA A 5 -2.48 -58.85 -17.79
CA ALA A 5 -2.13 -57.61 -17.10
C ALA A 5 -3.32 -56.82 -16.51
N SER A 6 -3.05 -55.86 -15.63
CA SER A 6 -3.20 -54.41 -15.96
C SER A 6 -2.91 -53.51 -14.76
N ASN A 7 -2.09 -52.50 -15.02
CA ASN A 7 -1.84 -51.34 -14.18
C ASN A 7 -3.11 -50.53 -13.89
N SER A 8 -3.25 -50.05 -12.66
CA SER A 8 -4.10 -48.91 -12.33
C SER A 8 -3.37 -47.99 -11.35
N THR A 9 -2.47 -47.18 -11.90
CA THR A 9 -1.99 -45.93 -11.29
C THR A 9 -3.17 -45.00 -11.07
N SER A 10 -3.56 -44.78 -9.82
CA SER A 10 -4.46 -43.67 -9.45
C SER A 10 -3.66 -42.36 -9.43
N PRO A 11 -4.07 -41.32 -10.18
CA PRO A 11 -3.46 -40.00 -10.07
C PRO A 11 -4.10 -39.27 -8.89
N ASP A 12 -3.37 -39.18 -7.78
CA ASP A 12 -3.83 -38.39 -6.64
C ASP A 12 -3.76 -36.90 -7.00
N HIS A 13 -4.90 -36.40 -7.47
CA HIS A 13 -5.18 -34.99 -7.73
C HIS A 13 -5.21 -34.23 -6.40
N HIS A 14 -4.06 -33.95 -5.82
CA HIS A 14 -3.93 -32.93 -4.79
C HIS A 14 -3.92 -31.55 -5.43
N HIS A 15 -5.16 -31.08 -5.62
CA HIS A 15 -5.52 -29.69 -5.83
C HIS A 15 -4.65 -28.75 -5.00
N ARG A 16 -3.88 -27.92 -5.72
CA ARG A 16 -3.27 -26.67 -5.26
C ARG A 16 -4.36 -25.70 -4.79
N HIS A 17 -4.92 -25.93 -3.61
CA HIS A 17 -5.63 -24.89 -2.86
C HIS A 17 -4.65 -24.21 -1.91
N ARG A 18 -4.28 -22.99 -2.34
CA ARG A 18 -3.52 -21.97 -1.61
C ARG A 18 -3.91 -21.94 -0.13
N ARG A 19 -3.03 -22.46 0.73
CA ARG A 19 -3.04 -22.22 2.17
C ARG A 19 -2.74 -20.75 2.42
N PHE A 20 -3.79 -19.94 2.47
CA PHE A 20 -3.76 -18.65 3.14
C PHE A 20 -3.49 -18.90 4.63
N GLY A 21 -2.42 -18.31 5.16
CA GLY A 21 -2.25 -18.12 6.61
C GLY A 21 -1.30 -19.08 7.33
N LEU A 22 -0.13 -19.40 6.76
CA LEU A 22 1.01 -19.73 7.63
C LEU A 22 1.40 -18.43 8.33
N THR A 23 1.15 -18.33 9.63
CA THR A 23 1.67 -17.28 10.49
C THR A 23 3.18 -17.18 10.26
N GLN A 24 3.62 -16.21 9.46
CA GLN A 24 5.05 -16.00 9.22
C GLN A 24 5.72 -15.80 10.58
N PRO A 25 6.79 -16.56 10.89
CA PRO A 25 7.50 -16.41 12.15
C PRO A 25 7.96 -14.96 12.32
N VAL A 26 8.01 -14.49 13.57
CA VAL A 26 8.37 -13.10 13.87
C VAL A 26 9.75 -12.75 13.28
N SER A 27 10.65 -13.73 13.22
CA SER A 27 11.97 -13.62 12.59
C SER A 27 11.91 -13.20 11.12
N ASP A 28 11.00 -13.75 10.32
CA ASP A 28 10.85 -13.37 8.91
C ASP A 28 10.37 -11.92 8.79
N ARG A 29 9.52 -11.49 9.72
CA ARG A 29 8.99 -10.11 9.73
C ARG A 29 10.08 -9.11 10.12
N ILE A 30 10.94 -9.49 11.07
CA ILE A 30 12.14 -8.74 11.44
C ILE A 30 13.05 -8.62 10.22
N ALA A 31 13.35 -9.74 9.55
CA ALA A 31 14.17 -9.74 8.33
C ALA A 31 13.56 -8.84 7.25
N ARG A 32 12.24 -8.87 7.05
CA ARG A 32 11.53 -8.01 6.09
C ARG A 32 11.52 -6.53 6.49
N ALA A 33 11.61 -6.20 7.78
CA ALA A 33 11.70 -4.82 8.25
C ALA A 33 13.11 -4.24 8.04
N LEU A 34 14.14 -5.10 8.08
CA LEU A 34 15.53 -4.72 7.85
C LEU A 34 15.89 -4.66 6.36
N ARG A 35 15.43 -5.64 5.56
CA ARG A 35 15.82 -5.79 4.15
C ARG A 35 15.03 -4.91 3.18
N HIS A 36 13.77 -4.64 3.47
CA HIS A 36 12.99 -3.79 2.57
C HIS A 36 13.36 -2.32 2.76
N GLN A 37 13.35 -1.58 1.66
CA GLN A 37 13.41 -0.12 1.68
C GLN A 37 12.13 0.43 2.31
N LEU A 38 12.24 0.77 3.59
CA LEU A 38 11.22 1.42 4.39
C LEU A 38 11.83 2.71 4.91
N LEU A 39 11.08 3.81 4.82
CA LEU A 39 11.54 5.14 5.21
C LEU A 39 10.51 5.82 6.10
N LEU A 40 10.96 6.63 7.04
CA LEU A 40 10.12 7.47 7.89
C LEU A 40 9.97 8.85 7.26
N LEU A 41 8.74 9.26 6.98
CA LEU A 41 8.44 10.57 6.40
C LEU A 41 8.27 11.64 7.48
N HIS A 42 7.53 11.30 8.53
CA HIS A 42 7.18 12.23 9.59
C HIS A 42 6.90 11.49 10.89
N ARG A 43 7.19 12.15 12.01
CA ARG A 43 6.87 11.72 13.37
C ARG A 43 6.07 12.83 14.03
N SER A 44 4.93 12.46 14.62
CA SER A 44 4.09 13.31 15.46
C SER A 44 3.79 12.53 16.73
N ASP A 45 4.60 12.74 17.77
CA ASP A 45 4.53 12.07 19.08
C ASP A 45 4.48 10.54 18.97
N SER A 46 3.28 9.95 19.03
CA SER A 46 3.00 8.51 18.92
C SER A 46 2.71 8.01 17.50
N LEU A 47 2.53 8.92 16.54
CA LEU A 47 2.23 8.61 15.15
C LEU A 47 3.48 8.69 14.28
N PHE A 48 3.71 7.64 13.51
CA PHE A 48 4.83 7.50 12.59
C PHE A 48 4.30 7.25 11.19
N PHE A 49 4.70 8.08 10.24
CA PHE A 49 4.32 7.97 8.83
C PHE A 49 5.43 7.26 8.07
N VAL A 50 5.18 6.01 7.70
CA VAL A 50 6.18 5.10 7.12
C VAL A 50 5.86 4.87 5.65
N LEU A 51 6.86 5.10 4.79
CA LEU A 51 6.84 4.70 3.40
C LEU A 51 7.14 3.20 3.28
N GLY A 52 6.24 2.46 2.66
CA GLY A 52 6.42 1.04 2.37
C GLY A 52 7.27 0.78 1.12
N ALA A 53 7.70 -0.46 0.94
CA ALA A 53 8.46 -0.91 -0.24
C ALA A 53 7.76 -0.70 -1.60
N THR A 54 6.43 -0.53 -1.60
CA THR A 54 5.65 -0.18 -2.81
C THR A 54 5.37 1.32 -2.90
N ALA A 55 6.13 2.12 -2.16
CA ALA A 55 5.96 3.56 -1.97
C ALA A 55 4.57 4.02 -1.51
N ASN A 56 3.80 3.13 -0.88
CA ASN A 56 2.56 3.50 -0.18
C ASN A 56 2.89 4.00 1.23
N VAL A 57 2.22 5.07 1.66
CA VAL A 57 2.36 5.58 3.01
C VAL A 57 1.41 4.85 3.96
N TYR A 58 1.99 4.32 5.04
CA TYR A 58 1.29 3.67 6.14
C TYR A 58 1.50 4.47 7.43
N THR A 59 0.50 4.49 8.29
CA THR A 59 0.59 5.14 9.60
C THR A 59 0.73 4.06 10.65
N VAL A 60 1.76 4.18 11.48
CA VAL A 60 1.99 3.35 12.67
C VAL A 60 1.67 4.20 13.89
N ASN A 61 0.82 3.69 14.77
CA ASN A 61 0.50 4.31 16.05
C ASN A 61 1.12 3.48 17.17
N LEU A 62 2.09 4.06 17.87
CA LEU A 62 2.69 3.47 19.06
C LEU A 62 1.84 3.81 20.28
N SER A 63 1.14 2.79 20.78
CA SER A 63 0.41 2.82 22.04
C SER A 63 0.69 1.54 22.82
N SER A 64 0.00 1.31 23.94
CA SER A 64 0.02 0.01 24.64
C SER A 64 -0.28 -1.16 23.70
N ASN A 65 -1.06 -0.91 22.64
CA ASN A 65 -1.35 -1.85 21.56
C ASN A 65 -0.93 -1.21 20.22
N PRO A 66 0.33 -1.41 19.76
CA PRO A 66 0.80 -0.80 18.53
C PRO A 66 -0.06 -1.26 17.34
N SER A 67 -0.49 -0.30 16.52
CA SER A 67 -1.34 -0.57 15.36
C SER A 67 -0.75 0.06 14.10
N CYS A 68 -1.08 -0.51 12.94
CA CYS A 68 -0.62 -0.05 11.64
C CYS A 68 -1.73 -0.16 10.61
N THR A 69 -1.82 0.82 9.70
CA THR A 69 -2.83 0.84 8.64
C THR A 69 -2.54 -0.12 7.48
N CYS A 70 -1.43 -0.85 7.52
CA CYS A 70 -1.02 -1.76 6.45
C CYS A 70 -1.98 -2.97 6.30
N PRO A 71 -1.99 -3.64 5.13
CA PRO A 71 -2.86 -4.79 4.90
C PRO A 71 -2.46 -6.07 5.69
N ASP A 72 -1.34 -6.06 6.40
CA ASP A 72 -0.93 -7.18 7.26
C ASP A 72 -1.80 -7.21 8.53
N ARG A 73 -2.53 -8.32 8.72
CA ARG A 73 -3.47 -8.51 9.83
C ARG A 73 -2.81 -8.99 11.12
N VAL A 74 -1.51 -9.30 11.08
CA VAL A 74 -0.79 -9.87 12.21
C VAL A 74 0.13 -8.81 12.82
N THR A 75 -0.02 -8.60 14.11
CA THR A 75 0.76 -7.63 14.90
C THR A 75 1.84 -8.35 15.71
N PRO A 76 3.08 -7.84 15.75
CA PRO A 76 3.58 -6.68 15.00
C PRO A 76 3.82 -7.00 13.51
N CYS A 77 3.47 -6.06 12.65
CA CYS A 77 3.77 -6.12 11.22
C CYS A 77 5.19 -5.58 10.96
N LYS A 78 5.72 -5.76 9.74
CA LYS A 78 7.06 -5.24 9.38
C LYS A 78 7.21 -3.74 9.57
N HIS A 79 6.15 -2.94 9.45
CA HIS A 79 6.22 -1.48 9.62
C HIS A 79 6.35 -1.09 11.10
N ILE A 80 5.67 -1.81 12.00
CA ILE A 80 5.83 -1.62 13.45
C ILE A 80 7.26 -2.00 13.86
N LEU A 81 7.76 -3.12 13.35
CA LEU A 81 9.12 -3.58 13.60
C LEU A 81 10.17 -2.62 13.04
N PHE A 82 9.92 -2.04 11.86
CA PHE A 82 10.76 -0.99 11.28
C PHE A 82 10.86 0.23 12.21
N VAL A 83 9.72 0.70 12.77
CA VAL A 83 9.73 1.82 13.71
C VAL A 83 10.55 1.47 14.97
N PHE A 84 10.36 0.29 15.55
CA PHE A 84 11.14 -0.08 16.73
C PHE A 84 12.64 -0.15 16.43
N MET A 85 13.05 -0.85 15.36
CA MET A 85 14.47 -1.11 15.12
C MET A 85 15.18 0.06 14.45
N ARG A 86 14.66 0.54 13.32
CA ARG A 86 15.35 1.55 12.50
C ARG A 86 15.05 2.97 12.94
N VAL A 87 13.84 3.26 13.45
CA VAL A 87 13.50 4.63 13.89
C VAL A 87 13.93 4.85 15.34
N LEU A 88 13.65 3.90 16.24
CA LEU A 88 13.88 4.03 17.69
C LEU A 88 15.12 3.28 18.19
N GLY A 89 15.88 2.61 17.32
CA GLY A 89 17.14 1.97 17.68
C GLY A 89 17.01 0.75 18.61
N VAL A 90 15.85 0.11 18.67
CA VAL A 90 15.66 -1.11 19.46
C VAL A 90 16.41 -2.27 18.79
N SER A 91 17.18 -3.02 19.59
CA SER A 91 17.90 -4.19 19.09
C SER A 91 16.93 -5.25 18.51
N PRO A 92 17.25 -5.89 17.37
CA PRO A 92 16.44 -6.98 16.79
C PRO A 92 16.25 -8.18 17.74
N ASP A 93 17.15 -8.33 18.71
CA ASP A 93 17.11 -9.42 19.69
C ASP A 93 16.22 -9.11 20.90
N ASP A 94 15.75 -7.87 21.06
CA ASP A 94 14.90 -7.49 22.18
C ASP A 94 13.57 -8.25 22.15
N THR A 95 13.21 -8.80 23.30
CA THR A 95 11.93 -9.49 23.52
C THR A 95 10.72 -8.60 23.26
N CYS A 96 10.87 -7.28 23.35
CA CYS A 96 9.77 -6.34 23.12
C CYS A 96 9.23 -6.38 21.70
N LEU A 97 10.06 -6.69 20.71
CA LEU A 97 9.67 -6.83 19.30
C LEU A 97 8.76 -8.02 19.05
N ARG A 98 8.78 -9.01 19.95
CA ARG A 98 7.96 -10.22 19.89
C ARG A 98 6.63 -10.05 20.64
N ARG A 99 6.48 -8.99 21.44
CA ARG A 99 5.27 -8.73 22.23
C ARG A 99 4.24 -7.99 21.38
N ARG A 100 2.97 -8.35 21.57
CA ARG A 100 1.82 -7.64 20.97
C ARG A 100 1.44 -6.38 21.75
N THR A 101 1.86 -6.31 23.01
CA THR A 101 1.52 -5.23 23.93
C THR A 101 2.78 -4.66 24.55
N LEU A 102 2.77 -3.34 24.75
CA LEU A 102 3.83 -2.61 25.42
C LEU A 102 3.38 -2.25 26.83
N ARG A 103 4.31 -2.31 27.78
CA ARG A 103 4.07 -1.79 29.13
C ARG A 103 4.10 -0.25 29.09
N PRO A 104 3.30 0.46 29.90
CA PRO A 104 3.26 1.93 29.87
C PRO A 104 4.64 2.61 30.08
N CYS A 105 5.45 2.09 31.00
CA CYS A 105 6.81 2.61 31.23
C CYS A 105 7.72 2.42 30.00
N GLN A 106 7.59 1.29 29.31
CA GLN A 106 8.33 0.99 28.10
C GLN A 106 7.86 1.87 26.94
N LEU A 107 6.55 2.08 26.80
CA LEU A 107 5.98 2.98 25.80
C LEU A 107 6.50 4.41 25.99
N SER A 108 6.45 4.92 27.23
CA SER A 108 6.98 6.26 27.55
C SER A 108 8.46 6.39 27.17
N ARG A 109 9.28 5.39 27.53
CA ARG A 109 10.70 5.35 27.14
C ARG A 109 10.89 5.38 25.62
N LEU A 110 10.12 4.57 24.88
CA LEU A 110 10.20 4.51 23.42
C LEU A 110 9.77 5.82 22.75
N LEU A 111 8.73 6.48 23.28
CA LEU A 111 8.26 7.77 22.76
C LEU A 111 9.24 8.91 23.10
N SER A 112 10.05 8.79 24.13
CA SER A 112 11.10 9.77 24.46
C SER A 112 12.38 9.58 23.65
N THR A 113 12.58 8.42 23.01
CA THR A 113 13.77 8.16 22.19
C THR A 113 13.80 9.08 20.96
N PRO A 114 14.94 9.71 20.60
CA PRO A 114 15.07 10.47 19.38
C PRO A 114 14.98 9.57 18.14
N THR A 115 14.54 10.11 17.00
CA THR A 115 14.52 9.37 15.74
C THR A 115 15.91 9.26 15.15
N LEU A 116 16.32 8.05 14.74
CA LEU A 116 17.56 7.88 14.00
C LEU A 116 17.46 8.48 12.59
N PRO A 117 18.47 9.25 12.13
CA PRO A 117 18.45 9.92 10.83
C PRO A 117 18.49 8.94 9.66
N GLU A 118 19.14 7.78 9.82
CA GLU A 118 19.26 6.73 8.79
C GLU A 118 17.92 6.12 8.35
N ALA A 119 16.88 6.25 9.18
CA ALA A 119 15.55 5.78 8.86
C ALA A 119 14.67 6.86 8.23
N MET A 120 15.09 8.14 8.27
CA MET A 120 14.33 9.24 7.70
C MET A 120 14.45 9.26 6.17
N ALA A 121 13.33 9.52 5.50
CA ALA A 121 13.32 9.81 4.07
C ALA A 121 14.03 11.14 3.78
N GLY A 122 14.50 11.31 2.53
CA GLY A 122 15.10 12.57 2.08
C GLY A 122 14.17 13.77 2.25
N ALA A 123 14.76 14.96 2.34
CA ALA A 123 14.02 16.19 2.60
C ALA A 123 12.91 16.43 1.55
N THR A 124 13.18 16.12 0.28
CA THR A 124 12.24 16.28 -0.83
C THR A 124 11.01 15.39 -0.68
N LEU A 125 11.16 14.10 -0.40
CA LEU A 125 10.03 13.20 -0.16
C LEU A 125 9.18 13.64 1.03
N ARG A 126 9.82 14.11 2.09
CA ARG A 126 9.13 14.61 3.28
C ARG A 126 8.32 15.86 2.97
N GLU A 127 8.90 16.82 2.27
CA GLU A 127 8.20 18.04 1.87
C GLU A 127 6.99 17.72 0.98
N ARG A 128 7.16 16.82 0.00
CA ARG A 128 6.05 16.36 -0.85
C ARG A 128 4.96 15.67 -0.05
N PHE A 129 5.33 14.83 0.92
CA PHE A 129 4.38 14.22 1.85
C PHE A 129 3.59 15.30 2.61
N HIS A 130 4.25 16.30 3.19
CA HIS A 130 3.58 17.39 3.90
C HIS A 130 2.61 18.17 2.98
N GLN A 131 3.05 18.51 1.76
CA GLN A 131 2.22 19.20 0.78
C GLN A 131 0.97 18.40 0.42
N LEU A 132 1.07 17.09 0.21
CA LEU A 132 -0.08 16.26 -0.19
C LEU A 132 -1.00 15.93 0.98
N PHE A 133 -0.42 15.55 2.14
CA PHE A 133 -1.17 15.07 3.29
C PHE A 133 -1.95 16.21 3.98
N PHE A 134 -1.32 17.36 4.22
CA PHE A 134 -1.99 18.49 4.87
C PHE A 134 -2.91 19.24 3.90
N ARG A 135 -2.59 19.33 2.60
CA ARG A 135 -3.53 19.90 1.61
C ARG A 135 -4.79 19.05 1.47
N ALA A 136 -4.69 17.72 1.51
CA ALA A 136 -5.86 16.85 1.52
C ALA A 136 -6.73 17.07 2.76
N ARG A 137 -6.11 17.24 3.94
CA ARG A 137 -6.83 17.53 5.19
C ARG A 137 -7.48 18.92 5.18
N ASN A 138 -6.82 19.92 4.62
CA ASN A 138 -7.35 21.29 4.54
C ASN A 138 -8.51 21.40 3.53
N ASN A 139 -8.42 20.70 2.39
CA ASN A 139 -9.52 20.64 1.41
C ASN A 139 -10.76 19.92 1.96
N ASN A 140 -10.60 18.90 2.82
CA ASN A 140 -11.76 18.25 3.46
C ASN A 140 -12.53 19.18 4.41
N ASN A 141 -11.88 20.21 4.98
CA ASN A 141 -12.58 21.20 5.81
C ASN A 141 -13.27 22.30 4.99
N ASN A 142 -12.90 22.51 3.73
CA ASN A 142 -13.37 23.62 2.90
C ASN A 142 -14.23 23.23 1.68
N ASN A 143 -14.52 21.95 1.43
CA ASN A 143 -15.24 21.55 0.21
C ASN A 143 -16.76 21.48 0.39
N ASN A 144 -17.41 22.64 0.39
CA ASN A 144 -18.41 22.91 -0.65
C ASN A 144 -17.69 23.66 -1.78
N ASN A 145 -17.48 22.95 -2.89
CA ASN A 145 -17.18 23.47 -4.23
C ASN A 145 -15.71 23.47 -4.73
N SER A 146 -15.62 22.87 -5.92
CA SER A 146 -14.64 23.02 -7.00
C SER A 146 -13.55 21.94 -7.19
N ILE A 147 -13.73 21.35 -8.38
CA ILE A 147 -12.92 20.42 -9.15
C ILE A 147 -11.53 21.00 -9.43
N SER A 148 -10.50 20.15 -9.45
CA SER A 148 -9.37 20.15 -10.41
C SER A 148 -8.18 19.36 -9.86
N ARG A 149 -8.20 18.03 -10.01
CA ARG A 149 -6.98 17.21 -9.96
C ARG A 149 -7.06 16.08 -10.97
N SER A 150 -6.61 16.38 -12.19
CA SER A 150 -6.05 15.37 -13.09
C SER A 150 -4.75 14.85 -12.50
N SER A 151 -4.69 13.56 -12.18
CA SER A 151 -3.79 12.59 -12.85
C SER A 151 -3.74 11.28 -12.06
N ASN A 152 -4.14 10.22 -12.78
CA ASN A 152 -3.97 8.79 -12.48
C ASN A 152 -4.90 8.16 -11.43
N GLY A 153 -6.14 7.85 -11.83
CA GLY A 153 -6.98 6.98 -10.98
C GLY A 153 -8.47 6.78 -11.30
N GLY A 154 -8.96 6.96 -12.53
CA GLY A 154 -10.23 6.34 -12.96
C GLY A 154 -11.55 6.93 -12.44
N VAL A 155 -11.76 8.24 -12.65
CA VAL A 155 -13.10 8.77 -12.95
C VAL A 155 -12.93 9.56 -14.26
N PHE A 156 -13.45 9.01 -15.36
CA PHE A 156 -13.43 9.70 -16.64
C PHE A 156 -14.69 10.56 -16.72
N GLN A 157 -14.51 11.88 -16.73
CA GLN A 157 -15.54 12.79 -17.20
C GLN A 157 -15.26 12.98 -18.68
N ILE A 158 -16.16 12.50 -19.54
CA ILE A 158 -16.00 12.63 -21.00
C ILE A 158 -16.28 14.10 -21.36
N ASP A 159 -15.25 14.81 -21.84
CA ASP A 159 -15.45 16.09 -22.53
C ASP A 159 -16.10 15.84 -23.89
N ARG A 160 -16.98 16.75 -24.32
CA ARG A 160 -17.92 16.68 -25.47
C ARG A 160 -17.34 16.32 -26.86
N LYS A 161 -16.08 15.91 -26.98
CA LYS A 161 -15.37 15.78 -28.26
C LYS A 161 -15.15 14.36 -28.78
N ASP A 162 -15.35 13.32 -27.97
CA ASP A 162 -15.33 11.93 -28.45
C ASP A 162 -16.67 11.26 -28.14
N GLY A 163 -17.37 10.83 -29.19
CA GLY A 163 -18.75 10.34 -29.17
C GLY A 163 -19.03 9.35 -28.04
N GLY A 164 -20.13 9.60 -27.33
CA GLY A 164 -20.56 8.86 -26.14
C GLY A 164 -20.60 7.36 -26.39
N GLY A 165 -19.89 6.60 -25.54
CA GLY A 165 -20.14 5.17 -25.45
C GLY A 165 -21.54 4.94 -24.87
N MET A 166 -22.16 3.83 -25.23
CA MET A 166 -23.42 3.38 -24.62
C MET A 166 -23.13 2.54 -23.38
N CYS A 167 -23.88 2.74 -22.30
CA CYS A 167 -23.73 1.92 -21.11
C CYS A 167 -24.27 0.50 -21.40
N PRO A 168 -23.49 -0.58 -21.23
CA PRO A 168 -23.93 -1.94 -21.57
C PRO A 168 -24.98 -2.53 -20.61
N ILE A 169 -25.41 -1.77 -19.59
CA ILE A 169 -26.40 -2.21 -18.59
C ILE A 169 -27.76 -1.54 -18.87
N CYS A 170 -27.81 -0.22 -18.99
CA CYS A 170 -29.05 0.51 -19.26
C CYS A 170 -29.27 0.83 -20.74
N LEU A 171 -28.22 0.68 -21.58
CA LEU A 171 -28.22 1.00 -23.01
C LEU A 171 -28.37 2.50 -23.32
N ASP A 172 -28.27 3.37 -22.32
CA ASP A 172 -28.30 4.82 -22.49
C ASP A 172 -26.93 5.37 -22.90
N GLU A 173 -26.95 6.49 -23.63
CA GLU A 173 -25.75 7.25 -24.01
C GLU A 173 -25.09 7.87 -22.76
N MET A 174 -23.78 7.65 -22.62
CA MET A 174 -23.02 8.22 -21.51
C MET A 174 -22.78 9.72 -21.75
N GLY A 175 -23.43 10.56 -20.95
CA GLY A 175 -23.43 12.02 -21.10
C GLY A 175 -22.33 12.75 -20.32
N SER A 176 -22.09 14.02 -20.68
CA SER A 176 -21.15 14.88 -19.96
C SER A 176 -21.67 15.20 -18.55
N GLY A 177 -20.98 14.70 -17.52
CA GLY A 177 -21.31 14.93 -16.11
C GLY A 177 -21.75 13.69 -15.34
N GLU A 178 -21.93 12.57 -16.01
CA GLU A 178 -22.27 11.30 -15.37
C GLU A 178 -21.02 10.60 -14.82
N ARG A 179 -21.17 9.92 -13.69
CA ARG A 179 -20.06 9.22 -13.04
C ARG A 179 -19.87 7.86 -13.72
N LEU A 180 -18.76 7.70 -14.44
CA LEU A 180 -18.43 6.48 -15.17
C LEU A 180 -17.34 5.68 -14.47
N VAL A 181 -17.44 4.35 -14.58
CA VAL A 181 -16.42 3.39 -14.17
C VAL A 181 -15.97 2.56 -15.37
N ALA A 182 -14.66 2.28 -15.46
CA ALA A 182 -14.08 1.51 -16.55
C ALA A 182 -13.66 0.12 -16.09
N CYS A 183 -13.83 -0.89 -16.95
CA CYS A 183 -13.27 -2.21 -16.71
C CYS A 183 -11.73 -2.18 -16.82
N GLY A 184 -11.01 -2.68 -15.82
CA GLY A 184 -9.54 -2.76 -15.89
C GLY A 184 -8.99 -3.71 -16.98
N THR A 185 -9.82 -4.58 -17.56
CA THR A 185 -9.41 -5.53 -18.61
C THR A 185 -9.83 -5.06 -20.00
N CYS A 186 -11.13 -4.86 -20.23
CA CYS A 186 -11.64 -4.47 -21.55
C CYS A 186 -11.86 -2.97 -21.72
N LYS A 187 -11.57 -2.16 -20.71
CA LYS A 187 -11.68 -0.69 -20.70
C LYS A 187 -13.06 -0.10 -21.04
N ASN A 188 -14.09 -0.94 -21.20
CA ASN A 188 -15.46 -0.47 -21.42
C ASN A 188 -15.97 0.31 -20.21
N LEU A 189 -16.67 1.40 -20.53
CA LEU A 189 -17.28 2.32 -19.58
C LEU A 189 -18.69 1.87 -19.22
N ILE A 190 -19.06 2.10 -17.96
CA ILE A 190 -20.35 1.77 -17.37
C ILE A 190 -20.70 2.90 -16.39
N HIS A 191 -21.97 3.30 -16.29
CA HIS A 191 -22.39 4.21 -15.21
C HIS A 191 -22.08 3.59 -13.83
N GLU A 192 -21.68 4.43 -12.88
CA GLU A 192 -21.39 4.02 -11.51
C GLU A 192 -22.62 3.37 -10.85
N GLU A 193 -23.81 3.92 -11.08
CA GLU A 193 -25.08 3.40 -10.58
C GLU A 193 -25.42 2.02 -11.18
N CYS A 194 -25.26 1.87 -12.50
CA CYS A 194 -25.48 0.60 -13.18
C CYS A 194 -24.48 -0.46 -12.70
N TRP A 195 -23.23 -0.08 -12.48
CA TRP A 195 -22.21 -0.96 -11.91
C TRP A 195 -22.54 -1.40 -10.48
N VAL A 196 -22.97 -0.48 -9.61
CA VAL A 196 -23.37 -0.80 -8.24
C VAL A 196 -24.55 -1.78 -8.23
N THR A 197 -25.53 -1.55 -9.10
CA THR A 197 -26.70 -2.43 -9.25
C THR A 197 -26.29 -3.83 -9.71
N TRP A 198 -25.42 -3.92 -10.72
CA TRP A 198 -24.85 -5.19 -11.17
C TRP A 198 -24.03 -5.92 -10.10
N LYS A 199 -23.23 -5.18 -9.33
CA LYS A 199 -22.46 -5.74 -8.22
C LYS A 199 -23.39 -6.32 -7.15
N ARG A 200 -24.50 -5.65 -6.85
CA ARG A 200 -25.51 -6.13 -5.88
C ARG A 200 -26.22 -7.39 -6.37
N SER A 201 -26.56 -7.51 -7.65
CA SER A 201 -27.25 -8.70 -8.19
C SER A 201 -26.40 -9.98 -8.13
N ARG A 202 -25.07 -9.85 -8.13
CA ARG A 202 -24.13 -10.98 -7.99
C ARG A 202 -24.04 -11.54 -6.56
N GLY A 203 -24.64 -10.88 -5.57
CA GLY A 203 -24.63 -11.30 -4.17
C GLY A 203 -23.21 -11.39 -3.57
N ARG A 204 -22.85 -12.54 -3.01
CA ARG A 204 -21.53 -12.79 -2.39
C ARG A 204 -20.41 -13.13 -3.39
N ARG A 205 -20.70 -13.26 -4.69
CA ARG A 205 -19.69 -13.63 -5.70
C ARG A 205 -18.78 -12.45 -6.03
N ALA A 206 -17.54 -12.75 -6.42
CA ALA A 206 -16.61 -11.71 -6.85
C ALA A 206 -17.20 -10.93 -8.04
N ALA A 207 -17.13 -9.60 -7.96
CA ALA A 207 -17.61 -8.72 -9.02
C ALA A 207 -16.82 -8.99 -10.31
N SER A 208 -17.53 -9.14 -11.42
CA SER A 208 -16.96 -9.40 -12.74
C SER A 208 -17.61 -8.53 -13.80
N CYS A 209 -16.82 -8.18 -14.80
CA CYS A 209 -17.24 -7.35 -15.94
C CYS A 209 -18.45 -7.99 -16.65
N VAL A 210 -19.44 -7.17 -17.01
CA VAL A 210 -20.60 -7.60 -17.80
C VAL A 210 -20.16 -8.09 -19.19
N ILE A 211 -19.16 -7.42 -19.77
CA ILE A 211 -18.69 -7.66 -21.13
C ILE A 211 -17.66 -8.79 -21.17
N CYS A 212 -16.48 -8.58 -20.60
CA CYS A 212 -15.39 -9.55 -20.73
C CYS A 212 -15.39 -10.65 -19.67
N ARG A 213 -16.30 -10.60 -18.69
CA ARG A 213 -16.35 -11.50 -17.51
C ARG A 213 -15.09 -11.54 -16.66
N GLY A 214 -14.10 -10.71 -16.98
CA GLY A 214 -12.88 -10.51 -16.19
C GLY A 214 -13.21 -10.05 -14.78
N ARG A 215 -12.38 -10.45 -13.82
CA ARG A 215 -12.54 -10.09 -12.41
C ARG A 215 -12.42 -8.57 -12.26
N TRP A 216 -13.47 -7.94 -11.77
CA TRP A 216 -13.50 -6.50 -11.55
C TRP A 216 -12.72 -6.17 -10.29
N ARG A 217 -11.66 -5.37 -10.44
CA ARG A 217 -10.92 -4.80 -9.32
C ARG A 217 -11.49 -3.41 -9.08
N ASP A 218 -12.06 -3.17 -7.90
CA ASP A 218 -12.39 -1.80 -7.50
C ASP A 218 -11.07 -1.04 -7.38
N ASN A 219 -10.74 -0.25 -8.40
CA ASN A 219 -9.53 0.59 -8.38
C ASN A 219 -9.59 1.58 -7.21
N ARG A 220 -10.82 1.99 -6.85
CA ARG A 220 -11.11 2.88 -5.71
C ARG A 220 -10.80 2.29 -4.32
N THR A 221 -10.85 0.98 -4.12
CA THR A 221 -10.74 0.43 -2.75
C THR A 221 -9.31 0.08 -2.33
N ASP A 222 -8.42 -0.22 -3.27
CA ASP A 222 -7.04 -0.66 -2.97
C ASP A 222 -5.96 0.35 -3.37
N GLN A 223 -6.16 1.17 -4.41
CA GLN A 223 -5.17 2.19 -4.82
C GLN A 223 -5.42 3.56 -4.18
N ASP A 224 -6.68 3.98 -4.00
CA ASP A 224 -6.99 5.29 -3.37
C ASP A 224 -6.95 5.25 -1.83
N LYS A 225 -6.86 4.07 -1.21
CA LYS A 225 -6.85 3.95 0.25
C LYS A 225 -5.58 4.50 0.88
N TYR A 226 -4.46 4.46 0.16
CA TYR A 226 -3.16 4.88 0.66
C TYR A 226 -2.57 5.96 -0.23
N LEU A 227 -1.95 6.97 0.39
CA LEU A 227 -1.17 7.95 -0.36
C LEU A 227 0.05 7.24 -0.96
N ASN A 228 0.17 7.26 -2.30
CA ASN A 228 1.30 6.65 -3.00
C ASN A 228 2.31 7.74 -3.42
N LEU A 229 3.58 7.54 -3.09
CA LEU A 229 4.67 8.46 -3.39
C LEU A 229 5.67 7.88 -4.40
N ALA A 230 5.34 6.80 -5.12
CA ALA A 230 6.26 6.11 -6.05
C ALA A 230 6.87 7.07 -7.09
N ALA A 231 6.08 8.04 -7.56
CA ALA A 231 6.52 9.03 -8.54
C ALA A 231 7.71 9.90 -8.08
N PHE A 232 7.95 9.97 -6.76
CA PHE A 232 8.98 10.83 -6.17
C PHE A 232 10.15 10.02 -5.57
N VAL A 233 10.00 8.71 -5.39
CA VAL A 233 11.05 7.85 -4.79
C VAL A 233 12.22 7.66 -5.75
N SER A 234 11.97 7.60 -7.07
CA SER A 234 13.01 7.39 -8.09
C SER A 234 14.08 8.49 -8.16
N GLN A 235 13.91 9.60 -7.43
CA GLN A 235 14.81 10.75 -7.45
C GLN A 235 15.88 10.72 -6.35
N GLU A 236 15.74 9.86 -5.32
CA GLU A 236 16.65 9.83 -4.17
C GLU A 236 17.83 8.84 -4.32
N ASP A 237 17.79 7.92 -5.29
CA ASP A 237 18.82 6.88 -5.49
C ASP A 237 20.16 7.43 -6.05
N HIS A 238 20.24 8.70 -6.46
CA HIS A 238 21.45 9.29 -7.05
C HIS A 238 22.39 10.03 -6.08
N HIS A 239 22.04 10.17 -4.79
CA HIS A 239 22.79 11.04 -3.86
C HIS A 239 23.62 10.34 -2.77
N HIS A 240 23.68 9.00 -2.74
CA HIS A 240 24.46 8.28 -1.71
C HIS A 240 25.89 7.89 -2.13
N GLN A 241 26.36 8.24 -3.34
CA GLN A 241 27.69 7.83 -3.83
C GLN A 241 28.75 8.96 -3.89
N ALA A 242 28.44 10.19 -3.50
CA ALA A 242 29.32 11.35 -3.74
C ALA A 242 30.03 11.91 -2.49
N ALA A 243 29.92 11.28 -1.31
CA ALA A 243 30.41 11.85 -0.05
C ALA A 243 31.61 11.10 0.57
N GLU A 244 32.36 10.29 -0.19
CA GLU A 244 33.52 9.53 0.32
C GLU A 244 34.85 9.74 -0.42
N ASP A 245 35.02 10.77 -1.26
CA ASP A 245 36.31 11.00 -1.99
C ASP A 245 36.97 12.36 -1.73
N SER A 246 36.75 12.97 -0.57
CA SER A 246 37.43 14.21 -0.17
C SER A 246 38.06 14.11 1.22
N GLY A 247 38.96 13.14 1.41
CA GLY A 247 39.55 12.93 2.73
C GLY A 247 40.80 12.07 2.80
N SER A 248 41.76 12.15 1.87
CA SER A 248 43.11 11.64 2.17
C SER A 248 44.20 12.12 1.20
N ARG A 249 44.78 13.31 1.44
CA ARG A 249 46.14 13.67 0.95
C ARG A 249 46.77 14.78 1.79
N ILE A 250 47.26 14.50 3.00
CA ILE A 250 48.36 15.27 3.60
C ILE A 250 49.19 14.35 4.53
N CYS A 251 50.38 13.93 4.09
CA CYS A 251 51.64 14.07 4.85
C CYS A 251 52.84 13.73 3.96
N GLY A 252 53.69 14.73 3.73
CA GLY A 252 54.95 14.62 3.02
C GLY A 252 55.75 15.89 3.29
N ALA A 253 56.60 15.84 4.30
CA ALA A 253 57.68 16.77 4.58
C ALA A 253 58.80 15.98 5.26
#